data_AF-A0A1Y1XU98-F1
#
_entry.id   AF-A0A1Y1XU98-F1
#
_cell.length_a   1.000
_cell.length_b   1.000
_cell.length_c   1.000
_cell.angle_alpha   90.00
_cell.angle_beta   90.00
_cell.angle_gamma   90.00
#
_symmetry.space_group_name_H-M   'P 1'
#
loop_
_entity.id
_entity.type
_entity.pdbx_description
1 polymer ?
#
loop_
_entity_poly.entity_id
_entity_poly.type
_entity_poly.pdbx_seq_one_letter_code
_entity_poly.pdbx_strand_id
1 'polypeptide(L)'
;AHMEMIQPPPRRSRYNPTWTGTPDYNMVNPLGIYPCKGYDQGGVVQTVKAGDLVQVKIGGSAMHSGGHCQFAISYDKGKTFAVIDTIYSNCIIASTQYSVKIPSTAGSSKNVIFAWTWINKIGNREYYMNCADMEIQGTADGYITGPKLLVANLPGYPTIPE
;
A
#
# COMPACT_ATOMS: atom_id res chain seq x y z
N ALA A 1 3.16 -18.02 2.01
CA ALA A 1 3.56 -17.37 3.28
C ALA A 1 4.24 -16.06 2.94
N HIS A 2 3.93 -15.02 3.73
CA HIS A 2 4.48 -13.66 3.88
C HIS A 2 3.33 -12.64 4.03
N MET A 3 3.61 -11.36 4.22
CA MET A 3 2.62 -10.41 4.74
C MET A 3 1.78 -9.79 3.62
N GLU A 4 0.50 -9.55 3.90
CA GLU A 4 -0.44 -8.85 3.03
C GLU A 4 -1.19 -7.76 3.81
N MET A 5 -1.60 -6.70 3.13
CA MET A 5 -2.58 -5.76 3.64
C MET A 5 -3.97 -6.42 3.58
N ILE A 6 -4.66 -6.46 4.71
CA ILE A 6 -6.04 -6.95 4.85
C ILE A 6 -7.03 -5.79 4.79
N GLN A 7 -6.67 -4.67 5.42
CA GLN A 7 -7.44 -3.43 5.44
C GLN A 7 -6.51 -2.25 5.12
N PRO A 8 -6.91 -1.30 4.27
CA PRO A 8 -8.02 -1.42 3.32
C PRO A 8 -7.83 -2.62 2.38
N PRO A 9 -8.91 -3.35 2.00
CA PRO A 9 -8.77 -4.56 1.20
C PRO A 9 -8.14 -4.30 -0.17
N PRO A 10 -7.00 -4.93 -0.50
CA PRO A 10 -6.33 -4.69 -1.76
C PRO A 10 -7.11 -5.22 -2.97
N ARG A 11 -6.74 -4.76 -4.17
CA ARG A 11 -7.21 -5.31 -5.45
C ARG A 11 -7.10 -6.83 -5.47
N ARG A 12 -8.18 -7.49 -5.90
CA ARG A 12 -8.32 -8.96 -6.03
C ARG A 12 -8.07 -9.77 -4.75
N SER A 13 -7.90 -9.13 -3.59
CA SER A 13 -7.75 -9.83 -2.32
C SER A 13 -9.04 -10.58 -1.95
N ARG A 14 -8.90 -11.69 -1.22
CA ARG A 14 -10.03 -12.42 -0.63
C ARG A 14 -10.85 -11.61 0.36
N TYR A 15 -10.32 -10.48 0.83
CA TYR A 15 -11.00 -9.56 1.72
C TYR A 15 -11.69 -8.41 0.99
N ASN A 16 -11.52 -8.29 -0.34
CA ASN A 16 -12.05 -7.17 -1.11
C ASN A 16 -13.51 -7.42 -1.52
N PRO A 17 -14.49 -6.70 -0.94
CA PRO A 17 -15.90 -6.93 -1.22
C PRO A 17 -16.34 -6.45 -2.60
N THR A 18 -15.52 -5.65 -3.27
CA THR A 18 -15.80 -5.15 -4.63
C THR A 18 -15.34 -6.11 -5.72
N TRP A 19 -14.53 -7.12 -5.36
CA TRP A 19 -14.00 -8.09 -6.31
C TRP A 19 -14.92 -9.32 -6.39
N THR A 20 -15.43 -9.59 -7.59
CA THR A 20 -16.36 -10.71 -7.86
C THR A 20 -15.71 -11.90 -8.56
N GLY A 21 -14.45 -11.76 -8.98
CA GLY A 21 -13.68 -12.84 -9.61
C GLY A 21 -13.03 -13.78 -8.60
N THR A 22 -12.21 -14.72 -9.09
CA THR A 22 -11.38 -15.57 -8.23
C THR A 22 -10.37 -14.69 -7.47
N PRO A 23 -10.32 -14.77 -6.13
CA PRO A 23 -9.33 -14.02 -5.36
C PRO A 23 -7.89 -14.44 -5.68
N ASP A 24 -6.96 -13.50 -5.60
CA ASP A 24 -5.55 -13.85 -5.52
C ASP A 24 -5.23 -14.33 -4.09
N TYR A 25 -4.95 -15.63 -3.95
CA TYR A 25 -4.51 -16.21 -2.68
C TYR A 25 -3.01 -15.99 -2.40
N ASN A 26 -2.28 -15.44 -3.38
CA ASN A 26 -0.85 -15.10 -3.31
C ASN A 26 -0.61 -13.60 -3.02
N MET A 27 -1.59 -12.90 -2.46
CA MET A 27 -1.45 -11.51 -2.01
C MET A 27 -0.31 -11.31 -0.99
N VAL A 28 -0.01 -12.37 -0.24
CA VAL A 28 1.08 -12.52 0.73
C VAL A 28 2.48 -12.61 0.11
N ASN A 29 2.60 -12.90 -1.19
CA ASN A 29 3.91 -13.10 -1.83
C ASN A 29 4.56 -11.76 -2.19
N PRO A 30 5.91 -11.71 -2.31
CA PRO A 30 6.62 -10.57 -2.86
C PRO A 30 6.02 -10.08 -4.18
N LEU A 31 6.20 -8.79 -4.45
CA LEU A 31 5.72 -8.16 -5.67
C LEU A 31 6.48 -8.73 -6.88
N GLY A 32 5.77 -9.31 -7.83
CA GLY A 32 6.35 -9.71 -9.11
C GLY A 32 6.31 -8.59 -10.16
N ILE A 33 5.18 -7.90 -10.27
CA ILE A 33 4.93 -6.87 -11.28
C ILE A 33 4.60 -5.55 -10.59
N TYR A 34 5.41 -4.52 -10.84
CA TYR A 34 5.17 -3.18 -10.34
C TYR A 34 4.30 -2.36 -11.32
N PRO A 35 3.38 -1.51 -10.83
CA PRO A 35 2.88 -1.41 -9.46
C PRO A 35 1.70 -2.38 -9.21
N CYS A 36 1.29 -2.53 -7.94
CA CYS A 36 0.02 -3.17 -7.57
C CYS A 36 -0.21 -4.58 -8.14
N LYS A 37 0.86 -5.38 -8.24
CA LYS A 37 0.89 -6.73 -8.84
C LYS A 37 0.47 -6.76 -10.32
N GLY A 38 0.45 -5.61 -11.00
CA GLY A 38 -0.01 -5.46 -12.38
C GLY A 38 -1.53 -5.52 -12.53
N TYR A 39 -2.29 -5.42 -11.43
CA TYR A 39 -3.75 -5.44 -11.51
C TYR A 39 -4.31 -4.09 -11.95
N ASP A 40 -5.32 -4.16 -12.81
CA ASP A 40 -6.16 -3.00 -13.15
C ASP A 40 -6.82 -2.42 -11.90
N GLN A 41 -7.24 -1.16 -12.01
CA GLN A 41 -7.98 -0.49 -10.95
C GLN A 41 -9.27 -1.25 -10.62
N GLY A 42 -9.48 -1.51 -9.33
CA GLY A 42 -10.66 -2.16 -8.79
C GLY A 42 -11.72 -1.16 -8.34
N GLY A 43 -12.73 -1.68 -7.64
CA GLY A 43 -13.76 -0.86 -7.00
C GLY A 43 -13.25 -0.12 -5.76
N VAL A 44 -13.89 1.00 -5.45
CA VAL A 44 -13.62 1.77 -4.23
C VAL A 44 -14.00 0.95 -3.01
N VAL A 45 -13.03 0.57 -2.19
CA VAL A 45 -13.24 -0.23 -0.97
C VAL A 45 -13.48 0.63 0.27
N GLN A 46 -13.10 1.90 0.22
CA GLN A 46 -13.26 2.83 1.33
C GLN A 46 -13.32 4.28 0.83
N THR A 47 -14.23 5.07 1.39
CA THR A 47 -14.28 6.53 1.22
C THR A 47 -13.80 7.19 2.51
N VAL A 48 -12.91 8.18 2.40
CA VAL A 48 -12.36 8.96 3.53
C VAL A 48 -12.33 10.43 3.22
N LYS A 49 -12.33 11.31 4.23
CA LYS A 49 -12.12 12.74 4.03
C LYS A 49 -10.64 13.09 4.09
N ALA A 50 -10.27 14.19 3.44
CA ALA A 50 -8.96 14.79 3.65
C ALA A 50 -8.77 15.10 5.15
N GLY A 51 -7.65 14.68 5.73
CA GLY A 51 -7.42 14.78 7.17
C GLY A 51 -7.98 13.60 7.99
N ASP A 52 -8.66 12.62 7.42
CA ASP A 52 -9.05 11.42 8.18
C ASP A 52 -7.87 10.45 8.35
N LEU A 53 -8.07 9.47 9.24
CA LEU A 53 -7.15 8.33 9.40
C LEU A 53 -7.68 7.13 8.62
N VAL A 54 -6.84 6.54 7.78
CA VAL A 54 -7.06 5.20 7.23
C VAL A 54 -6.51 4.19 8.22
N GLN A 55 -7.39 3.33 8.74
CA GLN A 55 -6.98 2.18 9.54
C GLN A 55 -6.41 1.12 8.61
N VAL A 56 -5.17 0.71 8.85
CA VAL A 56 -4.48 -0.32 8.10
C VAL A 56 -4.31 -1.55 8.98
N LYS A 57 -4.65 -2.72 8.45
CA LYS A 57 -4.36 -4.01 9.08
C LYS A 57 -3.53 -4.84 8.12
N ILE A 58 -2.40 -5.33 8.59
CA ILE A 58 -1.52 -6.25 7.89
C ILE A 58 -1.69 -7.64 8.52
N GLY A 59 -1.70 -8.68 7.72
CA GLY A 59 -1.75 -10.07 8.19
C GLY A 59 -0.83 -10.96 7.38
N GLY A 60 -0.64 -12.18 7.85
CA GLY A 60 0.30 -13.13 7.27
C GLY A 60 0.96 -13.98 8.35
N SER A 61 2.01 -14.68 7.98
CA SER A 61 2.61 -15.72 8.80
C SER A 61 4.09 -15.53 9.10
N ALA A 62 4.76 -14.56 8.48
CA ALA A 62 6.20 -14.38 8.58
C ALA A 62 6.57 -12.90 8.45
N MET A 63 7.07 -12.33 9.55
CA MET A 63 7.33 -10.90 9.69
C MET A 63 8.78 -10.49 9.40
N HIS A 64 9.67 -11.46 9.12
CA HIS A 64 11.08 -11.21 8.77
C HIS A 64 11.82 -10.20 9.65
N SER A 65 11.62 -10.27 10.97
CA SER A 65 12.22 -9.31 11.93
C SER A 65 11.94 -7.84 11.59
N GLY A 66 10.87 -7.58 10.84
CA GLY A 66 10.39 -6.28 10.44
C GLY A 66 10.98 -5.80 9.13
N GLY A 67 11.54 -4.60 9.15
CA GLY A 67 11.99 -3.88 7.96
C GLY A 67 11.24 -2.56 7.80
N HIS A 68 11.17 -2.07 6.57
CA HIS A 68 10.70 -0.73 6.27
C HIS A 68 9.38 -0.76 5.53
N CYS A 69 8.39 -0.01 6.00
CA CYS A 69 7.15 0.16 5.26
C CYS A 69 6.94 1.61 4.86
N GLN A 70 6.37 1.81 3.68
CA GLN A 70 5.82 3.10 3.27
C GLN A 70 4.35 2.95 2.94
N PHE A 71 3.58 3.96 3.35
CA PHE A 71 2.21 4.17 2.91
C PHE A 71 2.20 5.35 1.95
N ALA A 72 1.63 5.14 0.77
CA ALA A 72 1.67 6.14 -0.28
C ALA A 72 0.34 6.25 -1.02
N ILE A 73 0.14 7.41 -1.63
CA ILE A 73 -1.06 7.72 -2.40
C ILE A 73 -0.69 8.04 -3.86
N SER A 74 -1.52 7.56 -4.78
CA SER A 74 -1.46 7.90 -6.21
C SER A 74 -2.80 8.43 -6.69
N TYR A 75 -2.78 9.55 -7.42
CA TYR A 75 -3.94 10.12 -8.14
C TYR A 75 -3.88 9.85 -9.65
N ASP A 76 -2.77 9.34 -10.17
CA ASP A 76 -2.48 9.26 -11.61
C ASP A 76 -2.47 7.83 -12.15
N LYS A 77 -3.30 6.96 -11.55
CA LYS A 77 -3.44 5.54 -11.87
C LYS A 77 -2.15 4.72 -11.62
N GLY A 78 -1.34 5.13 -10.65
CA GLY A 78 -0.17 4.40 -10.18
C GLY A 78 1.10 4.73 -10.96
N LYS A 79 1.12 5.82 -11.73
CA LYS A 79 2.34 6.27 -12.40
C LYS A 79 3.30 6.90 -11.41
N THR A 80 2.78 7.64 -10.44
CA THR A 80 3.55 8.23 -9.35
C THR A 80 2.86 8.01 -8.00
N PHE A 81 3.67 7.84 -6.97
CA PHE A 81 3.20 7.64 -5.60
C PHE A 81 3.90 8.63 -4.68
N ALA A 82 3.11 9.40 -3.94
CA ALA A 82 3.58 10.29 -2.88
C ALA A 82 3.46 9.57 -1.54
N VAL A 83 4.60 9.40 -0.86
CA VAL A 83 4.66 8.79 0.47
C VAL A 83 4.08 9.75 1.50
N ILE A 84 3.13 9.26 2.29
CA ILE A 84 2.45 10.03 3.34
C ILE A 84 2.80 9.56 4.75
N ASP A 85 3.35 8.34 4.89
CA ASP A 85 3.86 7.83 6.15
C ASP A 85 4.95 6.77 5.90
N THR A 86 5.92 6.69 6.79
CA THR A 86 7.03 5.73 6.72
C THR A 86 7.36 5.17 8.09
N ILE A 87 7.44 3.84 8.16
CA ILE A 87 7.87 3.12 9.36
C ILE A 87 9.23 2.52 9.09
N TYR A 88 10.23 3.00 9.82
CA TYR A 88 11.60 2.55 9.68
C TYR A 88 11.90 1.34 10.58
N SER A 89 12.54 0.33 10.00
CA SER A 89 13.15 -0.86 10.63
C SER A 89 12.22 -1.82 11.39
N ASN A 90 11.14 -1.33 11.99
CA ASN A 90 10.26 -2.08 12.90
C ASN A 90 8.85 -2.31 12.34
N CYS A 91 8.65 -2.13 11.03
CA CYS A 91 7.35 -2.41 10.46
C CYS A 91 6.92 -3.85 10.74
N ILE A 92 5.67 -4.03 11.17
CA ILE A 92 4.97 -5.32 11.39
C ILE A 92 5.42 -6.08 12.65
N ILE A 93 6.47 -5.63 13.34
CA ILE A 93 6.94 -6.26 14.58
C ILE A 93 6.23 -5.67 15.81
N ALA A 94 6.21 -4.34 15.94
CA ALA A 94 5.59 -3.69 17.11
C ALA A 94 4.05 -3.73 17.04
N SER A 95 3.51 -3.72 15.82
CA SER A 95 2.08 -3.77 15.56
C SER A 95 1.85 -4.25 14.13
N THR A 96 0.72 -4.91 13.90
CA THR A 96 0.20 -5.19 12.55
C THR A 96 -0.95 -4.25 12.17
N GLN A 97 -1.23 -3.26 13.02
CA GLN A 97 -2.29 -2.28 12.86
C GLN A 97 -1.71 -0.87 12.89
N TYR A 98 -2.13 -0.02 11.95
CA TYR A 98 -1.64 1.36 11.80
C TYR A 98 -2.80 2.31 11.52
N SER A 99 -2.61 3.58 11.89
CA SER A 99 -3.52 4.66 11.53
C SER A 99 -2.77 5.65 10.66
N VAL A 100 -3.00 5.61 9.35
CA VAL A 100 -2.29 6.44 8.38
C VAL A 100 -3.10 7.69 8.09
N LYS A 101 -2.53 8.88 8.34
CA LYS A 101 -3.20 10.16 8.15
C LYS A 101 -3.24 10.54 6.68
N ILE A 102 -4.44 10.72 6.13
CA ILE A 102 -4.62 11.36 4.83
C ILE A 102 -4.28 12.85 5.00
N PRO A 103 -3.43 13.45 4.15
CA PRO A 103 -3.14 14.88 4.22
C PRO A 103 -4.44 15.70 4.18
N SER A 104 -4.55 16.71 5.03
CA SER A 104 -5.70 17.63 5.02
C SER A 104 -5.77 18.47 3.73
N THR A 105 -4.65 18.58 3.02
CA THR A 105 -4.56 19.23 1.70
C THR A 105 -5.08 18.36 0.56
N ALA A 106 -5.38 17.07 0.78
CA ALA A 106 -5.71 16.14 -0.29
C ALA A 106 -6.94 16.59 -1.10
N GLY A 107 -6.86 16.45 -2.43
CA GLY A 107 -7.93 16.82 -3.33
C GLY A 107 -9.02 15.74 -3.44
N SER A 108 -10.24 16.15 -3.80
CA SER A 108 -11.34 15.22 -4.05
C SER A 108 -11.06 14.32 -5.26
N SER A 109 -11.15 13.01 -5.09
CA SER A 109 -11.04 12.04 -6.19
C SER A 109 -11.68 10.72 -5.82
N LYS A 110 -12.40 10.11 -6.78
CA LYS A 110 -12.98 8.76 -6.66
C LYS A 110 -12.02 7.64 -7.09
N ASN A 111 -10.82 8.01 -7.54
CA ASN A 111 -9.86 7.09 -8.17
C ASN A 111 -8.49 7.25 -7.51
N VAL A 112 -8.43 7.10 -6.19
CA VAL A 112 -7.20 7.20 -5.42
C VAL A 112 -6.68 5.81 -5.11
N ILE A 113 -5.38 5.58 -5.35
CA ILE A 113 -4.73 4.33 -4.95
C ILE A 113 -4.03 4.58 -3.62
N PHE A 114 -4.37 3.81 -2.59
CA PHE A 114 -3.62 3.71 -1.36
C PHE A 114 -2.71 2.47 -1.43
N ALA A 115 -1.41 2.67 -1.33
CA ALA A 115 -0.42 1.61 -1.41
C ALA A 115 0.26 1.40 -0.06
N TRP A 116 0.28 0.15 0.41
CA TRP A 116 1.22 -0.30 1.42
C TRP A 116 2.37 -1.00 0.70
N THR A 117 3.59 -0.69 1.14
CA THR A 117 4.81 -1.35 0.68
C THR A 117 5.64 -1.80 1.86
N TRP A 118 6.42 -2.86 1.68
CA TRP A 118 7.32 -3.37 2.70
C TRP A 118 8.57 -3.95 2.07
N ILE A 119 9.73 -3.55 2.60
CA ILE A 119 11.01 -4.20 2.36
C ILE A 119 11.38 -4.94 3.63
N ASN A 120 11.42 -6.26 3.55
CA ASN A 120 11.69 -7.13 4.68
C ASN A 120 13.14 -6.97 5.16
N LYS A 121 13.34 -7.05 6.48
CA LYS A 121 14.68 -6.96 7.06
C LYS A 121 15.48 -8.22 6.75
N ILE A 122 15.07 -9.39 7.22
CA ILE A 122 15.85 -10.62 7.03
C ILE A 122 15.27 -11.54 5.96
N GLY A 123 16.10 -12.42 5.41
CA GLY A 123 15.72 -13.38 4.36
C GLY A 123 16.10 -12.90 2.97
N ASN A 124 15.34 -13.29 1.96
CA ASN A 124 15.56 -12.84 0.58
C ASN A 124 15.39 -11.32 0.49
N ARG A 125 16.04 -10.69 -0.50
CA ARG A 125 15.80 -9.28 -0.80
C ARG A 125 14.48 -9.18 -1.55
N GLU A 126 13.41 -8.89 -0.82
CA GLU A 126 12.05 -8.87 -1.36
C GLU A 126 11.43 -7.49 -1.19
N TYR A 127 10.44 -7.21 -2.03
CA TYR A 127 9.65 -6.00 -2.00
C TYR A 127 8.20 -6.38 -2.10
N TYR A 128 7.40 -5.97 -1.13
CA TYR A 128 5.97 -6.24 -1.08
C TYR A 128 5.22 -4.97 -1.43
N MET A 129 4.10 -5.12 -2.14
CA MET A 129 3.19 -4.02 -2.40
C MET A 129 1.77 -4.55 -2.53
N ASN A 130 0.85 -3.97 -1.77
CA ASN A 130 -0.58 -4.17 -1.97
C ASN A 130 -1.25 -2.81 -2.13
N CYS A 131 -2.23 -2.73 -3.04
CA CYS A 131 -2.92 -1.50 -3.37
C CYS A 131 -4.41 -1.65 -3.17
N ALA A 132 -5.02 -0.69 -2.48
CA ALA A 132 -6.47 -0.57 -2.35
C ALA A 132 -6.94 0.69 -3.09
N ASP A 133 -8.09 0.60 -3.75
CA ASP A 133 -8.70 1.73 -4.44
C ASP A 133 -9.70 2.41 -3.50
N MET A 134 -9.57 3.73 -3.36
CA MET A 134 -10.28 4.54 -2.39
C MET A 134 -10.85 5.81 -3.03
N GLU A 135 -11.84 6.38 -2.37
CA GLU A 135 -12.30 7.74 -2.63
C GLU A 135 -11.79 8.65 -1.51
N ILE A 136 -11.19 9.78 -1.89
CA ILE A 136 -10.87 10.88 -0.98
C ILE A 136 -11.85 12.01 -1.25
N GLN A 137 -12.53 12.47 -0.19
CA GLN A 137 -13.36 13.66 -0.16
C GLN A 137 -12.55 14.82 0.43
N GLY A 138 -12.04 15.68 -0.45
CA GLY A 138 -11.20 16.81 -0.11
C GLY A 138 -11.63 18.10 -0.82
N THR A 139 -10.70 19.04 -0.99
CA THR A 139 -10.97 20.29 -1.73
C THR A 139 -10.82 20.09 -3.24
N ALA A 140 -11.40 20.99 -4.04
CA ALA A 140 -11.30 20.92 -5.50
C ALA A 140 -9.86 21.12 -5.98
N ASP A 141 -9.13 22.06 -5.37
CA ASP A 141 -7.73 22.39 -5.70
C ASP A 141 -6.73 21.68 -4.77
N GLY A 142 -7.17 20.61 -4.10
CA GLY A 142 -6.33 19.88 -3.16
C GLY A 142 -5.22 19.09 -3.85
N TYR A 143 -4.13 18.86 -3.12
CA TYR A 143 -2.94 18.17 -3.60
C TYR A 143 -2.36 17.28 -2.49
N ILE A 144 -1.55 16.30 -2.92
CA ILE A 144 -0.71 15.52 -2.03
C ILE A 144 0.74 15.78 -2.39
N THR A 145 1.53 16.13 -1.38
CA THR A 145 2.98 16.27 -1.50
C THR A 145 3.63 15.28 -0.55
N GLY A 146 4.65 14.59 -1.05
CA GLY A 146 5.45 13.66 -0.28
C GLY A 146 6.65 13.19 -1.10
N PRO A 147 7.63 12.53 -0.46
CA PRO A 147 8.70 11.88 -1.19
C PRO A 147 8.16 10.88 -2.20
N LYS A 148 8.90 10.67 -3.30
CA LYS A 148 8.61 9.58 -4.22
C LYS A 148 8.74 8.25 -3.48
N LEU A 149 7.79 7.34 -3.70
CA LEU A 149 7.85 5.99 -3.17
C LEU A 149 9.16 5.29 -3.55
N LEU A 150 9.84 4.72 -2.55
CA LEU A 150 11.02 3.91 -2.77
C LEU A 150 10.59 2.56 -3.33
N VAL A 151 11.13 2.20 -4.49
CA VAL A 151 10.95 0.88 -5.09
C VAL A 151 12.31 0.22 -5.19
N ALA A 152 12.44 -0.95 -4.60
CA ALA A 152 13.70 -1.69 -4.48
C ALA A 152 13.46 -3.19 -4.67
N ASN A 153 14.53 -3.97 -4.79
CA ASN A 153 14.49 -5.44 -4.80
C ASN A 153 13.55 -6.05 -5.86
N LEU A 154 13.45 -5.38 -7.01
CA LEU A 154 12.70 -5.81 -8.19
C LEU A 154 13.59 -5.71 -9.44
N PRO A 155 13.29 -6.46 -10.52
CA PRO A 155 14.00 -6.29 -11.79
C PRO A 155 13.97 -4.84 -12.27
N GLY A 156 15.14 -4.27 -12.56
CA GLY A 156 15.29 -2.87 -13.01
C GLY A 156 15.29 -1.82 -11.89
N TYR A 157 15.20 -2.23 -10.62
CA TYR A 157 15.30 -1.36 -9.45
C TYR A 157 16.55 -1.66 -8.62
N PRO A 158 17.01 -0.70 -7.78
CA PRO A 158 18.12 -0.96 -6.88
C PRO A 158 17.84 -2.15 -5.96
N THR A 159 18.84 -2.99 -5.77
CA THR A 159 18.85 -3.94 -4.65
C THR A 159 19.41 -3.22 -3.44
N ILE A 160 18.65 -3.19 -2.35
CA ILE A 160 19.10 -2.53 -1.11
C ILE A 160 19.43 -3.59 -0.05
N PRO A 161 20.48 -3.34 0.78
CA PRO A 161 20.72 -4.13 1.98
C PRO A 161 19.60 -3.90 3.02
N GLU A 162 19.67 -4.67 4.11
CA GLU A 162 18.81 -4.55 5.29
C GLU A 162 18.56 -3.12 5.78
#